data_AF-H6LA63-F1
#
_entry.id   AF-H6LA63-F1
#
_cell.length_a   1.000
_cell.length_b   1.000
_cell.length_c   1.000
_cell.angle_alpha   90.00
_cell.angle_beta   90.00
_cell.angle_gamma   90.00
#
_symmetry.space_group_name_H-M   'P 1'
#
loop_
_entity.id
_entity.type
_entity.pdbx_description
1 polymer ?
#
loop_
_entity_poly.entity_id
_entity_poly.type
_entity_poly.pdbx_seq_one_letter_code
_entity_poly.pdbx_strand_id
1 'polypeptide(L)'
;MRLFSNYLFTALIINFFLLASPKEALAQKEESSSVEADMARLSPSTQTELDSMALDLCNCLQQEEKTLRLSLDKAIALLQEAQNKEGLNPEERLLEVRKIMLNTRPFSQCLSEAKKNNISAASAQELLEMAGDPAVERQKYTDMLNSLLAKNCPDNHGQDIFQKFNDFGDEMQAFKKRTKE
;
A
#
# COMPACT_ATOMS: atom_id res chain seq x y z
N MET A 1 -4.95 20.43 -20.72
CA MET A 1 -4.43 20.36 -19.33
C MET A 1 -4.99 19.10 -18.65
N ARG A 2 -4.24 17.97 -18.65
CA ARG A 2 -4.66 16.68 -18.06
C ARG A 2 -3.50 16.00 -17.32
N LEU A 3 -2.70 16.79 -16.60
CA LEU A 3 -1.52 16.31 -15.87
C LEU A 3 -1.74 16.24 -14.35
N PHE A 4 -2.90 16.69 -13.84
CA PHE A 4 -3.10 16.79 -12.39
C PHE A 4 -3.67 15.51 -11.74
N SER A 5 -4.40 14.65 -12.47
CA SER A 5 -5.09 13.48 -11.85
C SER A 5 -4.16 12.30 -11.53
N ASN A 6 -3.16 12.02 -12.38
CA ASN A 6 -2.27 10.86 -12.21
C ASN A 6 -1.15 11.12 -11.20
N TYR A 7 -0.70 12.38 -11.09
CA TYR A 7 0.29 12.78 -10.09
C TYR A 7 -0.36 12.97 -8.72
N LEU A 8 -1.63 13.38 -8.61
CA LEU A 8 -2.32 13.45 -7.33
C LEU A 8 -2.46 12.07 -6.69
N PHE A 9 -2.86 11.03 -7.42
CA PHE A 9 -3.05 9.69 -6.85
C PHE A 9 -1.74 9.02 -6.44
N THR A 10 -0.69 9.16 -7.25
CA THR A 10 0.63 8.59 -6.95
C THR A 10 1.31 9.37 -5.81
N ALA A 11 1.16 10.70 -5.80
CA ALA A 11 1.59 11.53 -4.68
C ALA A 11 0.69 11.33 -3.46
N LEU A 12 -0.57 10.94 -3.62
CA LEU A 12 -1.47 10.60 -2.51
C LEU A 12 -1.08 9.29 -1.90
N ILE A 13 -0.66 8.25 -2.65
CA ILE A 13 -0.17 7.00 -2.08
C ILE A 13 1.16 7.25 -1.36
N ILE A 14 2.13 7.90 -2.01
CA ILE A 14 3.46 8.17 -1.43
C ILE A 14 3.36 9.19 -0.27
N ASN A 15 2.53 10.24 -0.34
CA ASN A 15 2.23 11.11 0.81
C ASN A 15 1.25 10.47 1.81
N PHE A 16 0.42 9.50 1.45
CA PHE A 16 -0.47 8.79 2.41
C PHE A 16 0.39 8.02 3.39
N PHE A 17 1.34 7.25 2.88
CA PHE A 17 2.24 6.46 3.70
C PHE A 17 3.24 7.34 4.47
N LEU A 18 3.59 8.52 3.95
CA LEU A 18 4.55 9.43 4.60
C LEU A 18 3.91 10.49 5.53
N LEU A 19 2.66 10.92 5.32
CA LEU A 19 2.02 12.05 6.01
C LEU A 19 0.62 11.78 6.60
N ALA A 20 -0.12 10.72 6.24
CA ALA A 20 -1.46 10.50 6.79
C ALA A 20 -1.40 9.76 8.14
N SER A 21 -1.71 10.50 9.20
CA SER A 21 -2.07 9.96 10.52
C SER A 21 -3.47 9.35 10.46
N PRO A 22 -3.70 8.10 10.92
CA PRO A 22 -4.99 7.70 11.43
C PRO A 22 -4.91 7.85 12.95
N LYS A 23 -5.10 9.07 13.46
CA LYS A 23 -5.56 9.20 14.84
C LYS A 23 -7.03 8.79 14.78
N GLU A 24 -7.34 7.65 15.39
CA GLU A 24 -8.68 7.18 15.80
C GLU A 24 -9.52 6.32 14.84
N ALA A 25 -9.23 6.20 13.55
CA ALA A 25 -10.01 5.33 12.66
C ALA A 25 -9.73 3.81 12.79
N LEU A 26 -8.69 3.40 13.54
CA LEU A 26 -8.32 1.98 13.71
C LEU A 26 -9.15 1.22 14.76
N ALA A 27 -10.14 1.87 15.40
CA ALA A 27 -10.93 1.27 16.48
C ALA A 27 -12.38 0.90 16.10
N GLN A 28 -12.89 1.37 14.95
CA GLN A 28 -14.22 0.97 14.48
C GLN A 28 -14.10 -0.15 13.46
N LYS A 29 -14.11 -1.37 14.00
CA LYS A 29 -14.48 -2.58 13.27
C LYS A 29 -15.99 -2.52 12.99
N GLU A 30 -16.44 -1.53 12.23
CA GLU A 30 -17.80 -1.56 11.67
C GLU A 30 -17.86 -2.71 10.66
N GLU A 31 -18.95 -3.46 10.69
CA GLU A 31 -19.19 -4.62 9.82
C GLU A 31 -19.00 -4.20 8.37
N SER A 32 -17.81 -4.45 7.83
CA SER A 32 -17.57 -4.31 6.42
C SER A 32 -18.47 -5.31 5.72
N SER A 33 -19.22 -4.87 4.71
CA SER A 33 -19.46 -5.76 3.59
C SER A 33 -18.09 -6.34 3.22
N SER A 34 -17.97 -7.67 3.21
CA SER A 34 -16.68 -8.29 2.91
C SER A 34 -16.19 -7.74 1.58
N VAL A 35 -14.90 -7.43 1.46
CA VAL A 35 -14.36 -6.80 0.25
C VAL A 35 -14.65 -7.64 -1.00
N GLU A 36 -14.78 -8.96 -0.83
CA GLU A 36 -15.24 -9.88 -1.88
C GLU A 36 -16.68 -9.58 -2.34
N ALA A 37 -17.59 -9.25 -1.43
CA ALA A 37 -18.96 -8.86 -1.75
C ALA A 37 -19.02 -7.52 -2.49
N ASP A 38 -18.13 -6.58 -2.17
CA ASP A 38 -18.04 -5.30 -2.86
C ASP A 38 -17.40 -5.44 -4.25
N MET A 39 -16.33 -6.24 -4.36
CA MET A 39 -15.72 -6.57 -5.65
C MET A 39 -16.69 -7.31 -6.58
N ALA A 40 -17.55 -8.18 -6.05
CA ALA A 40 -18.55 -8.88 -6.82
C ALA A 40 -19.64 -7.96 -7.42
N ARG A 41 -19.82 -6.75 -6.88
CA ARG A 41 -20.76 -5.74 -7.39
C ARG A 41 -20.19 -4.90 -8.53
N LEU A 42 -18.88 -4.93 -8.75
CA LEU A 42 -18.22 -4.22 -9.85
C LEU A 42 -18.65 -4.81 -11.19
N SER A 43 -18.60 -4.00 -12.25
CA SER A 43 -18.91 -4.51 -13.58
C SER A 43 -17.94 -5.64 -13.98
N PRO A 44 -18.38 -6.62 -14.79
CA PRO A 44 -17.49 -7.71 -15.24
C PRO A 44 -16.23 -7.21 -15.96
N SER A 45 -16.33 -6.07 -16.67
CA SER A 45 -15.19 -5.38 -17.27
C SER A 45 -14.21 -4.87 -16.21
N THR A 46 -14.71 -4.21 -15.16
CA THR A 46 -13.87 -3.73 -14.05
C THR A 46 -13.20 -4.90 -13.33
N GLN A 47 -13.91 -6.00 -13.08
CA GLN A 47 -13.32 -7.19 -12.46
C GLN A 47 -12.18 -7.78 -13.32
N THR A 48 -12.37 -7.83 -14.64
CA THR A 48 -11.34 -8.32 -15.57
C THR A 48 -10.11 -7.41 -15.63
N GLU A 49 -10.32 -6.09 -15.63
CA GLU A 49 -9.24 -5.11 -15.58
C GLU A 49 -8.47 -5.18 -14.25
N LEU A 50 -9.16 -5.42 -13.13
CA LEU A 50 -8.54 -5.61 -11.82
C LEU A 50 -7.71 -6.89 -11.74
N ASP A 51 -8.21 -8.00 -12.28
CA ASP A 51 -7.45 -9.25 -12.37
C ASP A 51 -6.19 -9.06 -13.25
N SER A 52 -6.31 -8.34 -14.37
CA SER A 52 -5.17 -8.03 -15.26
C SER A 52 -4.15 -7.13 -14.57
N MET A 53 -4.61 -6.09 -13.86
CA MET A 53 -3.76 -5.24 -13.03
C MET A 53 -3.04 -6.05 -11.95
N ALA A 54 -3.73 -6.97 -11.29
CA ALA A 54 -3.17 -7.79 -10.23
C ALA A 54 -2.07 -8.72 -10.76
N LEU A 55 -2.26 -9.30 -11.95
CA LEU A 55 -1.27 -10.14 -12.60
C LEU A 55 -0.01 -9.33 -12.98
N ASP A 56 -0.18 -8.15 -13.59
CA ASP A 56 0.93 -7.25 -13.93
C ASP A 56 1.70 -6.79 -12.69
N LEU A 57 0.97 -6.41 -11.63
CA LEU A 57 1.56 -6.06 -10.35
C LEU A 57 2.34 -7.23 -9.77
N CYS A 58 1.76 -8.43 -9.80
CA CYS A 58 2.39 -9.64 -9.29
C CYS A 58 3.72 -9.94 -10.01
N ASN A 59 3.71 -9.93 -11.34
CA ASN A 59 4.88 -10.18 -12.16
C ASN A 59 5.99 -9.15 -11.91
N CYS A 60 5.62 -7.87 -11.78
CA CYS A 60 6.58 -6.81 -11.48
C CYS A 60 7.17 -6.96 -10.07
N LEU A 61 6.34 -7.22 -9.06
CA LEU A 61 6.81 -7.42 -7.68
C LEU A 61 7.73 -8.64 -7.55
N GLN A 62 7.47 -9.71 -8.30
CA GLN A 62 8.33 -10.89 -8.32
C GLN A 62 9.73 -10.58 -8.84
N GLN A 63 9.86 -9.75 -9.88
CA GLN A 63 11.17 -9.34 -10.41
C GLN A 63 11.99 -8.54 -9.38
N GLU A 64 11.30 -7.81 -8.51
CA GLU A 64 11.89 -6.91 -7.52
C GLU A 64 11.96 -7.51 -6.11
N GLU A 65 11.48 -8.75 -5.92
CA GLU A 65 11.23 -9.37 -4.62
C GLU A 65 12.42 -9.23 -3.68
N LYS A 66 13.59 -9.65 -4.13
CA LYS A 66 14.80 -9.68 -3.28
C LYS A 66 15.15 -8.30 -2.76
N THR A 67 15.11 -7.28 -3.63
CA THR A 67 15.45 -5.90 -3.28
C THR A 67 14.42 -5.30 -2.33
N LEU A 68 13.14 -5.49 -2.64
CA LEU A 68 12.04 -4.98 -1.84
C LEU A 68 12.03 -5.61 -0.45
N ARG A 69 12.13 -6.94 -0.38
CA ARG A 69 12.12 -7.69 0.88
C ARG A 69 13.28 -7.29 1.79
N LEU A 70 14.52 -7.27 1.27
CA LEU A 70 15.69 -6.86 2.05
C LEU A 70 15.57 -5.43 2.59
N SER A 71 15.02 -4.52 1.78
CA SER A 71 14.87 -3.12 2.16
C SER A 71 13.79 -2.94 3.23
N LEU A 72 12.64 -3.59 3.05
CA LEU A 72 11.53 -3.57 4.02
C LEU A 72 11.93 -4.21 5.34
N ASP A 73 12.56 -5.38 5.31
CA ASP A 73 13.02 -6.08 6.52
C ASP A 73 14.00 -5.22 7.33
N LYS A 74 14.94 -4.57 6.64
CA LYS A 74 15.92 -3.69 7.28
C LYS A 74 15.26 -2.43 7.87
N ALA A 75 14.31 -1.84 7.15
CA ALA A 75 13.59 -0.65 7.61
C ALA A 75 12.73 -0.96 8.84
N ILE A 76 11.99 -2.06 8.83
CA ILE A 76 11.18 -2.54 9.97
C ILE A 76 12.07 -2.80 11.19
N ALA A 77 13.16 -3.55 11.02
CA ALA A 77 14.08 -3.86 12.12
C ALA A 77 14.67 -2.59 12.77
N LEU A 78 15.02 -1.57 11.97
CA LEU A 78 15.50 -0.29 12.51
C LEU A 78 14.42 0.46 13.30
N LEU A 79 13.18 0.45 12.84
CA LEU A 79 12.07 1.08 13.55
C LEU A 79 11.79 0.36 14.88
N GLN A 80 11.81 -0.97 14.87
CA GLN A 80 11.64 -1.79 16.07
C GLN A 80 12.79 -1.60 17.06
N GLU A 81 14.04 -1.56 16.58
CA GLU A 81 15.20 -1.25 17.44
C GLU A 81 15.05 0.14 18.07
N ALA A 82 14.63 1.13 17.29
CA ALA A 82 14.44 2.49 17.75
C ALA A 82 13.26 2.63 18.74
N GLN A 83 12.27 1.73 18.68
CA GLN A 83 11.18 1.62 19.66
C GLN A 83 11.60 0.91 20.96
N ASN A 84 12.66 0.10 20.95
CA ASN A 84 13.08 -0.69 22.10
C ASN A 84 14.27 -0.12 22.87
N LYS A 85 15.02 0.82 22.29
CA LYS A 85 16.15 1.49 22.96
C LYS A 85 15.76 2.88 23.48
N GLU A 86 16.22 3.20 24.68
CA GLU A 86 16.18 4.54 25.24
C GLU A 86 17.42 5.34 24.74
N GLY A 87 17.24 6.62 24.43
CA GLY A 87 18.36 7.52 24.05
C GLY A 87 18.77 7.53 22.57
N LEU A 88 18.04 6.86 21.67
CA LEU A 88 18.24 7.03 20.22
C LEU A 88 17.61 8.34 19.73
N ASN A 89 18.34 9.09 18.89
CA ASN A 89 17.81 10.28 18.24
C ASN A 89 16.78 9.86 17.16
N PRO A 90 15.49 10.25 17.30
CA PRO A 90 14.46 9.87 16.36
C PRO A 90 14.70 10.36 14.92
N GLU A 91 15.31 11.53 14.76
CA GLU A 91 15.54 12.13 13.45
C GLU A 91 16.61 11.38 12.66
N GLU A 92 17.68 10.94 13.34
CA GLU A 92 18.74 10.12 12.73
C GLU A 92 18.18 8.79 12.24
N ARG A 93 17.33 8.14 13.05
CA ARG A 93 16.69 6.88 12.67
C ARG A 93 15.72 7.04 11.50
N LEU A 94 14.95 8.11 11.47
CA LEU A 94 14.08 8.42 10.32
C LEU A 94 14.91 8.67 9.06
N LEU A 95 16.08 9.31 9.16
CA LEU A 95 16.95 9.53 8.02
C LEU A 95 17.52 8.21 7.48
N GLU A 96 17.95 7.30 8.36
CA GLU A 96 18.42 5.96 7.97
C GLU A 96 17.31 5.16 7.28
N VAL A 97 16.11 5.14 7.86
CA VAL A 97 14.95 4.47 7.27
C VAL A 97 14.62 5.08 5.90
N ARG A 98 14.59 6.41 5.76
CA ARG A 98 14.36 7.07 4.46
C ARG A 98 15.38 6.64 3.40
N LYS A 99 16.66 6.54 3.75
CA LYS A 99 17.71 6.09 2.81
C LYS A 99 17.45 4.66 2.33
N ILE A 100 17.02 3.77 3.22
CA ILE A 100 16.68 2.39 2.86
C ILE A 100 15.43 2.34 1.97
N MET A 101 14.41 3.14 2.29
CA MET A 101 13.16 3.20 1.53
C MET A 101 13.33 3.79 0.12
N LEU A 102 14.47 4.38 -0.23
CA LEU A 102 14.77 4.72 -1.63
C LEU A 102 14.82 3.46 -2.52
N ASN A 103 15.19 2.31 -1.94
CA ASN A 103 15.24 1.03 -2.66
C ASN A 103 13.86 0.38 -2.81
N THR A 104 12.81 0.92 -2.20
CA THR A 104 11.42 0.45 -2.41
C THR A 104 10.70 1.23 -3.51
N ARG A 105 11.39 2.10 -4.24
CA ARG A 105 10.86 2.78 -5.43
C ARG A 105 10.23 1.83 -6.45
N PRO A 106 10.78 0.63 -6.71
CA PRO A 106 10.18 -0.31 -7.65
C PRO A 106 8.76 -0.72 -7.27
N PHE A 107 8.43 -0.86 -5.97
CA PHE A 107 7.07 -1.16 -5.53
C PHE A 107 6.06 -0.12 -6.03
N SER A 108 6.36 1.17 -5.83
CA SER A 108 5.51 2.27 -6.29
C SER A 108 5.44 2.35 -7.82
N GLN A 109 6.50 1.96 -8.52
CA GLN A 109 6.52 1.91 -9.98
C GLN A 109 5.64 0.76 -10.50
N CYS A 110 5.78 -0.44 -9.95
CA CYS A 110 4.95 -1.60 -10.28
C CYS A 110 3.46 -1.29 -10.15
N LEU A 111 3.04 -0.70 -9.03
CA LEU A 111 1.63 -0.34 -8.82
C LEU A 111 1.14 0.73 -9.81
N SER A 112 1.95 1.76 -10.06
CA SER A 112 1.62 2.85 -10.98
C SER A 112 1.48 2.35 -12.43
N GLU A 113 2.42 1.50 -12.86
CA GLU A 113 2.43 0.93 -14.21
C GLU A 113 1.30 -0.07 -14.41
N ALA A 114 1.09 -0.99 -13.47
CA ALA A 114 -0.03 -1.94 -13.51
C ALA A 114 -1.37 -1.21 -13.61
N LYS A 115 -1.60 -0.16 -12.79
CA LYS A 115 -2.81 0.65 -12.85
C LYS A 115 -2.96 1.36 -14.19
N LYS A 116 -1.90 2.02 -14.66
CA LYS A 116 -1.92 2.79 -15.92
C LYS A 116 -2.20 1.91 -17.14
N ASN A 117 -1.70 0.68 -17.14
CA ASN A 117 -1.82 -0.22 -18.29
C ASN A 117 -3.18 -0.92 -18.34
N ASN A 118 -3.82 -1.14 -17.18
CA ASN A 118 -4.99 -2.02 -17.10
C ASN A 118 -6.29 -1.32 -16.69
N ILE A 119 -6.23 -0.22 -15.93
CA ILE A 119 -7.44 0.41 -15.38
C ILE A 119 -7.92 1.54 -16.28
N SER A 120 -9.09 1.37 -16.88
CA SER A 120 -9.76 2.40 -17.66
C SER A 120 -10.33 3.51 -16.77
N ALA A 121 -10.69 4.64 -17.39
CA ALA A 121 -11.34 5.74 -16.65
C ALA A 121 -12.70 5.34 -16.07
N ALA A 122 -13.43 4.43 -16.73
CA ALA A 122 -14.72 3.93 -16.26
C ALA A 122 -14.53 3.04 -15.01
N SER A 123 -13.62 2.07 -15.06
CA SER A 123 -13.28 1.23 -13.92
C SER A 123 -12.71 2.03 -12.75
N ALA A 124 -11.90 3.07 -13.03
CA ALA A 124 -11.42 3.98 -11.99
C ALA A 124 -12.58 4.72 -11.28
N GLN A 125 -13.61 5.11 -12.01
CA GLN A 125 -14.80 5.75 -11.45
C GLN A 125 -15.63 4.76 -10.61
N GLU A 126 -15.85 3.54 -11.09
CA GLU A 126 -16.52 2.49 -10.31
C GLU A 126 -15.79 2.18 -8.99
N LEU A 127 -14.47 2.13 -9.01
CA LEU A 127 -13.64 1.92 -7.82
C LEU A 127 -13.75 3.07 -6.82
N LEU A 128 -13.82 4.32 -7.30
CA LEU A 128 -14.03 5.50 -6.46
C LEU A 128 -15.40 5.49 -5.79
N GLU A 129 -16.44 5.10 -6.53
CA GLU A 129 -17.81 4.99 -6.00
C GLU A 129 -17.92 3.86 -4.97
N MET A 130 -17.18 2.76 -5.16
CA MET A 130 -17.10 1.66 -4.21
C MET A 130 -16.32 2.01 -2.94
N ALA A 131 -15.29 2.87 -3.05
CA ALA A 131 -14.43 3.24 -1.91
C ALA A 131 -15.21 3.94 -0.79
N GLY A 132 -16.26 4.69 -1.12
CA GLY A 132 -17.16 5.30 -0.14
C GLY A 132 -16.46 6.33 0.75
N ASP A 133 -16.51 6.12 2.07
CA ASP A 133 -15.93 7.05 3.06
C ASP A 133 -14.38 7.08 2.96
N PRO A 134 -13.76 8.27 2.76
CA PRO A 134 -12.31 8.44 2.74
C PRO A 134 -11.56 7.89 3.96
N ALA A 135 -12.23 7.76 5.12
CA ALA A 135 -11.63 7.21 6.34
C ALA A 135 -11.37 5.70 6.27
N VAL A 136 -12.17 4.96 5.48
CA VAL A 136 -12.06 3.50 5.30
C VAL A 136 -11.50 3.09 3.92
N GLU A 137 -11.43 4.04 2.98
CA GLU A 137 -10.90 3.85 1.63
C GLU A 137 -9.53 3.15 1.62
N ARG A 138 -8.63 3.52 2.53
CA ARG A 138 -7.29 2.90 2.61
C ARG A 138 -7.37 1.42 2.97
N GLN A 139 -8.11 1.07 4.02
CA GLN A 139 -8.22 -0.31 4.48
C GLN A 139 -8.87 -1.16 3.40
N LYS A 140 -9.95 -0.64 2.80
CA LYS A 140 -10.67 -1.30 1.71
C LYS A 140 -9.80 -1.52 0.47
N TYR A 141 -8.97 -0.53 0.11
CA TYR A 141 -8.04 -0.64 -1.01
C TYR A 141 -6.93 -1.66 -0.73
N THR A 142 -6.39 -1.67 0.48
CA THR A 142 -5.40 -2.68 0.93
C THR A 142 -5.99 -4.08 0.89
N ASP A 143 -7.20 -4.27 1.41
CA ASP A 143 -7.87 -5.57 1.43
C ASP A 143 -8.24 -6.06 0.02
N MET A 144 -8.65 -5.15 -0.86
CA MET A 144 -8.92 -5.46 -2.28
C MET A 144 -7.64 -5.90 -3.00
N LEU A 145 -6.54 -5.16 -2.84
CA LEU A 145 -5.26 -5.54 -3.44
C LEU A 145 -4.75 -6.87 -2.89
N ASN A 146 -4.89 -7.11 -1.58
CA ASN A 146 -4.55 -8.39 -0.96
C ASN A 146 -5.35 -9.55 -1.57
N SER A 147 -6.67 -9.40 -1.69
CA SER A 147 -7.54 -10.42 -2.29
C SER A 147 -7.19 -10.68 -3.76
N LEU A 148 -6.97 -9.61 -4.53
CA LEU A 148 -6.57 -9.69 -5.94
C LEU A 148 -5.20 -10.36 -6.13
N LEU A 149 -4.21 -10.02 -5.30
CA LEU A 149 -2.88 -10.64 -5.35
C LEU A 149 -2.96 -12.11 -4.92
N ALA A 150 -3.70 -12.44 -3.87
CA ALA A 150 -3.90 -13.82 -3.43
C ALA A 150 -4.57 -14.69 -4.51
N LYS A 151 -5.48 -14.11 -5.30
CA LYS A 151 -6.13 -14.79 -6.43
C LYS A 151 -5.20 -14.96 -7.63
N ASN A 152 -4.38 -13.95 -7.95
CA ASN A 152 -3.69 -13.85 -9.23
C ASN A 152 -2.16 -14.11 -9.15
N CYS A 153 -1.59 -14.30 -7.96
CA CYS A 153 -0.18 -14.64 -7.76
C CYS A 153 0.02 -16.14 -7.44
N PRO A 154 0.68 -16.92 -8.31
CA PRO A 154 0.80 -18.38 -8.14
C PRO A 154 1.66 -18.83 -6.95
N ASP A 155 2.58 -17.97 -6.47
CA ASP A 155 3.56 -18.33 -5.44
C ASP A 155 3.51 -17.41 -4.19
N ASN A 156 2.44 -16.63 -4.01
CA ASN A 156 2.26 -15.65 -2.93
C ASN A 156 3.32 -14.53 -2.80
N HIS A 157 4.39 -14.52 -3.61
CA HIS A 157 5.45 -13.51 -3.54
C HIS A 157 4.93 -12.06 -3.59
N GLY A 158 3.96 -11.78 -4.48
CA GLY A 158 3.33 -10.46 -4.56
C GLY A 158 2.55 -10.08 -3.29
N GLN A 159 1.84 -11.04 -2.69
CA GLN A 159 1.10 -10.86 -1.44
C GLN A 159 2.06 -10.63 -0.26
N ASP A 160 3.13 -11.41 -0.15
CA ASP A 160 4.12 -11.30 0.92
C ASP A 160 4.84 -9.94 0.91
N ILE A 161 5.24 -9.46 -0.27
CA ILE A 161 5.88 -8.15 -0.42
C ILE A 161 4.90 -7.03 -0.07
N PHE A 162 3.66 -7.13 -0.55
CA PHE A 162 2.62 -6.16 -0.27
C PHE A 162 2.30 -6.09 1.24
N GLN A 163 2.19 -7.25 1.90
CA GLN A 163 1.99 -7.32 3.34
C GLN A 163 3.16 -6.68 4.10
N LYS A 164 4.41 -6.98 3.74
CA LYS A 164 5.59 -6.33 4.34
C LYS A 164 5.59 -4.81 4.19
N PHE A 165 5.08 -4.30 3.06
CA PHE A 165 4.94 -2.86 2.86
C PHE A 165 3.90 -2.25 3.80
N ASN A 166 2.81 -2.96 4.07
CA ASN A 166 1.81 -2.56 5.08
C ASN A 166 2.40 -2.59 6.49
N ASP A 167 3.09 -3.68 6.86
CA ASP A 167 3.74 -3.83 8.18
C ASP A 167 4.75 -2.69 8.44
N PHE A 168 5.54 -2.33 7.43
CA PHE A 168 6.42 -1.16 7.50
C PHE A 168 5.65 0.14 7.77
N GLY A 169 4.49 0.32 7.12
CA GLY A 169 3.62 1.48 7.34
C GLY A 169 3.15 1.58 8.80
N ASP A 170 2.77 0.44 9.40
CA ASP A 170 2.31 0.38 10.79
C ASP A 170 3.44 0.66 11.78
N GLU A 171 4.62 0.07 11.55
CA GLU A 171 5.82 0.32 12.36
C GLU A 171 6.27 1.78 12.29
N MET A 172 6.20 2.40 11.11
CA MET A 172 6.51 3.81 10.92
C MET A 172 5.52 4.71 11.70
N GLN A 173 4.25 4.32 11.79
CA GLN A 173 3.26 5.04 12.59
C GLN A 173 3.48 4.86 14.09
N ALA A 174 3.75 3.63 14.55
CA ALA A 174 4.07 3.33 15.94
C ALA A 174 5.28 4.15 16.42
N PHE A 175 6.35 4.14 15.61
CA PHE A 175 7.54 4.94 15.87
C PHE A 175 7.22 6.45 15.98
N LYS A 176 6.48 7.03 15.01
CA LYS A 176 6.09 8.45 15.04
C LYS A 176 5.21 8.83 16.24
N LYS A 177 4.42 7.89 16.79
CA LYS A 177 3.61 8.14 17.99
C LYS A 177 4.50 8.23 19.23
N ARG A 178 5.40 7.25 19.43
CA ARG A 178 6.35 7.22 20.55
C ARG A 178 7.23 8.47 20.62
N THR A 179 7.67 8.99 19.48
CA THR A 179 8.63 10.12 19.43
C THR A 179 7.95 11.49 19.53
N LYS A 180 6.62 11.55 19.59
CA LYS A 180 5.84 12.78 19.83
C LYS A 180 5.37 12.91 21.28
N GLU A 181 5.53 11.83 22.06
CA GLU A 181 5.39 11.80 23.53
C GLU A 181 6.71 12.24 24.17
#